data_AF-A0A950S563-F1
#
_entry.id   AF-A0A950S563-F1
#
_cell.length_a   1.000
_cell.length_b   1.000
_cell.length_c   1.000
_cell.angle_alpha   90.00
_cell.angle_beta   90.00
_cell.angle_gamma   90.00
#
_symmetry.space_group_name_H-M   'P 1'
#
loop_
_entity.id
_entity.type
_entity.pdbx_description
1 polymer ?
#
loop_
_entity_poly.entity_id
_entity_poly.type
_entity_poly.pdbx_seq_one_letter_code
_entity_poly.pdbx_strand_id
1 'polypeptide(L)'
;MTSAPSVVLPAYAAYEISLKKQIQRSVDEVMASLPRPENLSAEQRRGIIARYDTVLEANFIYWMTATYLSVMSQEARTIILDNLHEEVGDCHPEMLRRFTRAAGAIPTDTDVLAVARDLTNMRLFMGRLSGVKNIITMAFFEGFIQKFMTPFARLA
;
A
#
# COMPACT_ATOMS: atom_id res chain seq x y z
N MET A 1 11.44 -4.07 37.56
CA MET A 1 12.57 -4.06 36.60
C MET A 1 12.30 -2.93 35.63
N THR A 2 12.99 -1.82 35.80
CA THR A 2 12.86 -0.60 34.99
C THR A 2 13.59 -0.82 33.66
N SER A 3 12.86 -0.76 32.55
CA SER A 3 13.45 -0.78 31.21
C SER A 3 14.30 0.48 31.02
N ALA A 4 15.60 0.30 30.77
CA ALA A 4 16.47 1.41 30.40
C ALA A 4 15.98 2.06 29.09
N PRO A 5 16.06 3.39 28.96
CA PRO A 5 15.71 4.05 27.72
C PRO A 5 16.67 3.57 26.61
N SER A 6 16.09 3.14 25.49
CA SER A 6 16.84 2.79 24.28
C SER A 6 17.59 4.03 23.80
N VAL A 7 18.90 4.08 24.06
CA VAL A 7 19.77 5.11 23.49
C VAL A 7 19.91 4.78 22.01
N VAL A 8 19.09 5.41 21.17
CA VAL A 8 19.26 5.35 19.73
C VAL A 8 20.57 6.07 19.40
N LEU A 9 21.60 5.30 19.06
CA LEU A 9 22.88 5.88 18.65
C LEU A 9 22.64 6.80 17.44
N PRO A 10 23.26 8.00 17.37
CA PRO A 10 23.00 9.00 16.33
C PRO A 10 23.07 8.47 14.89
N ALA A 11 23.89 7.44 14.64
CA ALA A 11 24.01 6.78 13.34
C ALA A 11 22.73 6.03 12.90
N TYR A 12 22.01 5.40 13.84
CA TYR A 12 20.74 4.71 13.53
C TYR A 12 19.63 5.71 13.21
N ALA A 13 19.54 6.81 13.96
CA ALA A 13 18.59 7.87 13.68
C ALA A 13 18.86 8.53 12.31
N ALA A 14 20.13 8.78 11.98
CA ALA A 14 20.51 9.31 10.67
C ALA A 14 20.16 8.34 9.52
N TYR A 15 20.35 7.04 9.73
CA TYR A 15 20.00 6.01 8.75
C TYR A 15 18.48 5.89 8.55
N GLU A 16 17.71 5.89 9.64
CA GLU A 16 16.25 5.89 9.60
C GLU A 16 15.70 7.09 8.83
N ILE A 17 16.21 8.30 9.13
CA ILE A 17 15.85 9.53 8.41
C ILE A 17 16.16 9.39 6.92
N SER A 18 17.31 8.80 6.57
CA SER A 18 17.71 8.58 5.18
C SER A 18 16.77 7.61 4.46
N LEU A 19 16.40 6.48 5.09
CA LEU A 19 15.43 5.53 4.54
C LEU A 19 14.05 6.15 4.35
N LYS A 20 13.53 6.87 5.34
CA LYS A 20 12.24 7.57 5.22
C LYS A 20 12.26 8.58 4.07
N LYS A 21 13.35 9.34 3.91
CA LYS A 21 13.53 10.27 2.79
C LYS A 21 13.57 9.57 1.44
N GLN A 22 14.25 8.41 1.35
CA GLN A 22 14.31 7.64 0.11
C GLN A 22 12.93 7.10 -0.27
N ILE A 23 12.18 6.53 0.67
CA ILE A 23 10.81 6.06 0.44
C ILE A 23 9.93 7.22 -0.03
N GLN A 24 9.98 8.36 0.68
CA GLN A 24 9.19 9.53 0.32
C GLN A 24 9.52 10.04 -1.08
N ARG A 25 10.80 10.08 -1.43
CA ARG A 25 11.26 10.46 -2.77
C ARG A 25 10.72 9.50 -3.83
N SER A 26 10.79 8.18 -3.60
CA SER A 26 10.23 7.20 -4.54
C SER A 26 8.72 7.35 -4.70
N VAL A 27 7.99 7.63 -3.61
CA VAL A 27 6.56 7.95 -3.68
C VAL A 27 6.33 9.19 -4.55
N ASP A 28 7.10 10.26 -4.33
CA ASP A 28 6.96 11.52 -5.08
C ASP A 28 7.28 11.35 -6.57
N GLU A 29 8.31 10.57 -6.90
CA GLU A 29 8.67 10.23 -8.28
C GLU A 29 7.56 9.44 -8.97
N VAL A 30 6.97 8.45 -8.30
CA VAL A 30 5.83 7.70 -8.83
C VAL A 30 4.63 8.63 -9.01
N MET A 31 4.27 9.43 -8.00
CA MET A 31 3.15 10.37 -8.08
C MET A 31 3.32 11.38 -9.22
N ALA A 32 4.53 11.88 -9.45
CA ALA A 32 4.83 12.80 -10.55
C ALA A 32 4.74 12.14 -11.94
N SER A 33 4.90 10.81 -12.01
CA SER A 33 4.81 10.05 -13.26
C SER A 33 3.37 9.73 -13.67
N LEU A 34 2.39 9.88 -12.77
CA LEU A 34 1.01 9.53 -13.04
C LEU A 34 0.37 10.51 -14.04
N PRO A 35 -0.50 10.02 -14.94
CA PRO A 35 -1.25 10.89 -15.83
C PRO A 35 -2.20 11.78 -15.03
N ARG A 36 -2.34 13.03 -15.48
CA ARG A 36 -3.34 13.95 -14.95
C ARG A 36 -4.75 13.44 -15.28
N PRO A 37 -5.70 13.37 -14.31
CA PRO A 37 -7.06 12.89 -14.57
C PRO A 37 -7.76 13.58 -15.74
N GLU A 38 -7.48 14.86 -15.97
CA GLU A 38 -8.05 15.68 -17.04
C GLU A 38 -7.58 15.25 -18.44
N ASN A 39 -6.46 14.54 -18.52
CA ASN A 39 -5.89 14.05 -19.78
C ASN A 39 -6.34 12.62 -20.11
N LEU A 40 -7.21 12.01 -19.28
CA LEU A 40 -7.65 10.64 -19.44
C LEU A 40 -9.07 10.57 -20.00
N SER A 41 -9.28 9.69 -20.97
CA SER A 41 -10.62 9.30 -21.41
C SER A 41 -11.41 8.64 -20.26
N ALA A 42 -12.74 8.63 -20.39
CA ALA A 42 -13.60 7.96 -19.40
C ALA A 42 -13.24 6.47 -19.24
N GLU A 43 -12.94 5.78 -20.33
CA GLU A 43 -12.52 4.37 -20.30
C GLU A 43 -11.20 4.17 -19.56
N GLN A 44 -10.21 5.04 -19.77
CA GLN A 44 -8.94 4.96 -19.05
C GLN A 44 -9.12 5.20 -17.55
N ARG A 45 -9.91 6.20 -17.16
CA ARG A 45 -10.21 6.48 -15.75
C ARG A 45 -10.89 5.30 -15.07
N ARG A 46 -11.93 4.77 -15.71
CA ARG A 46 -12.64 3.55 -15.29
C ARG A 46 -11.69 2.38 -15.14
N GLY A 47 -10.82 2.15 -16.13
CA GLY A 47 -9.84 1.07 -16.09
C GLY A 47 -8.79 1.22 -14.99
N ILE A 48 -8.41 2.45 -14.60
CA ILE A 48 -7.53 2.68 -13.45
C ILE A 48 -8.25 2.30 -12.14
N ILE A 49 -9.48 2.77 -11.95
CA ILE A 49 -10.28 2.47 -10.75
C ILE A 49 -10.48 0.95 -10.60
N ALA A 50 -10.91 0.27 -11.67
CA ALA A 50 -11.15 -1.17 -11.67
C ALA A 50 -9.88 -1.98 -11.35
N ARG A 51 -8.73 -1.61 -11.94
CA ARG A 51 -7.47 -2.32 -11.69
C ARG A 51 -6.91 -2.01 -10.30
N TYR A 52 -7.13 -0.81 -9.78
CA TYR A 52 -6.75 -0.46 -8.41
C TYR A 52 -7.52 -1.27 -7.37
N ASP A 53 -8.84 -1.42 -7.55
CA ASP A 53 -9.71 -2.28 -6.74
C ASP A 53 -9.21 -3.73 -6.75
N THR A 54 -8.98 -4.28 -7.96
CA THR A 54 -8.46 -5.64 -8.15
C THR A 54 -7.15 -5.87 -7.38
N VAL A 55 -6.27 -4.86 -7.36
CA VAL A 55 -4.97 -4.95 -6.71
C VAL A 55 -5.11 -4.82 -5.19
N LEU A 56 -5.86 -3.86 -4.66
CA LEU A 56 -5.85 -3.60 -3.23
C LEU A 56 -6.89 -4.38 -2.43
N GLU A 57 -8.13 -4.47 -2.92
CA GLU A 57 -9.30 -4.86 -2.12
C GLU A 57 -9.04 -6.14 -1.30
N ALA A 58 -8.56 -7.20 -1.97
CA ALA A 58 -8.34 -8.49 -1.32
C ALA A 58 -6.87 -8.73 -0.92
N ASN A 59 -5.93 -7.84 -1.26
CA ASN A 59 -4.51 -8.13 -1.13
C ASN A 59 -3.81 -7.30 -0.06
N PHE A 60 -4.32 -6.12 0.31
CA PHE A 60 -3.66 -5.29 1.32
C PHE A 60 -3.58 -6.00 2.68
N ILE A 61 -4.69 -6.58 3.15
CA ILE A 61 -4.73 -7.40 4.38
C ILE A 61 -3.74 -8.57 4.30
N TYR A 62 -3.68 -9.26 3.16
CA TYR A 62 -2.75 -10.36 2.93
C TYR A 62 -1.28 -9.90 3.05
N TRP A 63 -0.93 -8.76 2.43
CA TRP A 63 0.41 -8.19 2.49
C TRP A 63 0.78 -7.68 3.88
N MET A 64 -0.14 -7.04 4.59
CA MET A 64 0.06 -6.63 5.98
C MET A 64 0.28 -7.83 6.89
N THR A 65 -0.51 -8.90 6.71
CA THR A 65 -0.35 -10.15 7.46
C THR A 65 0.99 -10.83 7.17
N ALA A 66 1.40 -10.91 5.90
CA ALA A 66 2.73 -11.41 5.55
C ALA A 66 3.86 -10.58 6.19
N THR A 67 3.67 -9.26 6.29
CA THR A 67 4.61 -8.37 6.98
C THR A 67 4.66 -8.67 8.47
N TYR A 68 3.51 -8.80 9.14
CA TYR A 68 3.40 -9.17 10.56
C TYR A 68 4.16 -10.47 10.88
N LEU A 69 3.95 -11.51 10.06
CA LEU A 69 4.61 -12.81 10.23
C LEU A 69 6.13 -12.75 9.99
N SER A 70 6.57 -11.85 9.12
CA SER A 70 7.97 -11.74 8.71
C SER A 70 8.88 -10.97 9.66
N VAL A 71 8.31 -10.20 10.61
CA VAL A 71 9.08 -9.34 11.51
C VAL A 71 9.27 -9.98 12.89
N MET A 72 10.44 -9.75 13.49
CA MET A 72 10.75 -10.21 14.86
C MET A 72 10.64 -9.09 15.91
N SER A 73 10.61 -7.82 15.47
CA SER A 73 10.46 -6.69 16.40
C SER A 73 9.03 -6.62 16.92
N GLN A 74 8.89 -6.59 18.25
CA GLN A 74 7.58 -6.45 18.89
C GLN A 74 6.95 -5.09 18.60
N GLU A 75 7.75 -4.03 18.54
CA GLU A 75 7.29 -2.68 18.17
C GLU A 75 6.69 -2.67 16.77
N ALA A 76 7.39 -3.25 15.79
CA ALA A 76 6.88 -3.36 14.43
C ALA A 76 5.59 -4.18 14.37
N ARG A 77 5.51 -5.29 15.12
CA ARG A 77 4.30 -6.12 15.19
C ARG A 77 3.09 -5.35 15.71
N THR A 78 3.26 -4.54 16.75
CA THR A 78 2.17 -3.70 17.28
C THR A 78 1.67 -2.72 16.22
N ILE A 79 2.58 -1.99 15.56
CA ILE A 79 2.21 -1.02 14.52
C ILE A 79 1.48 -1.69 13.35
N ILE A 80 1.94 -2.87 12.92
CA ILE A 80 1.30 -3.62 11.83
C ILE A 80 -0.09 -4.13 12.27
N LEU A 81 -0.24 -4.56 13.52
CA LEU A 81 -1.54 -4.99 14.06
C LEU A 81 -2.52 -3.83 14.17
N ASP A 82 -2.07 -2.65 14.60
CA ASP A 82 -2.93 -1.47 14.67
C ASP A 82 -3.47 -1.11 13.27
N ASN A 83 -2.61 -1.12 12.25
CA ASN A 83 -3.04 -0.94 10.86
C ASN A 83 -3.99 -2.04 10.37
N LEU A 84 -3.76 -3.30 10.74
CA LEU A 84 -4.67 -4.40 10.39
C LEU A 84 -6.03 -4.25 11.07
N HIS A 85 -6.05 -3.79 12.32
CA HIS A 85 -7.30 -3.52 13.04
C HIS A 85 -8.07 -2.37 12.41
N GLU A 86 -7.40 -1.30 11.97
CA GLU A 86 -8.02 -0.22 11.21
C GLU A 86 -8.60 -0.73 9.88
N GLU A 87 -7.79 -1.41 9.07
CA GLU A 87 -8.18 -1.92 7.76
C GLU A 87 -9.42 -2.84 7.81
N VAL A 88 -9.48 -3.72 8.82
CA VAL A 88 -10.59 -4.64 9.03
C VAL A 88 -11.76 -3.97 9.75
N GLY A 89 -11.49 -3.17 10.78
CA GLY A 89 -12.50 -2.53 11.64
C GLY A 89 -13.32 -1.48 10.91
N ASP A 90 -12.67 -0.68 10.06
CA ASP A 90 -13.31 0.34 9.23
C ASP A 90 -13.78 -0.23 7.88
N CYS A 91 -13.58 -1.54 7.64
CA CYS A 91 -13.96 -2.25 6.43
C CYS A 91 -13.44 -1.56 5.15
N HIS A 92 -12.17 -1.20 5.13
CA HIS A 92 -11.50 -0.53 3.99
C HIS A 92 -11.72 -1.25 2.64
N PRO A 93 -11.66 -2.60 2.56
CA PRO A 93 -12.00 -3.32 1.34
C PRO A 93 -13.42 -3.02 0.85
N GLU A 94 -14.39 -2.99 1.77
CA GLU A 94 -15.78 -2.70 1.41
C GLU A 94 -15.96 -1.24 0.98
N MET A 95 -15.27 -0.30 1.64
CA MET A 95 -15.29 1.11 1.21
C MET A 95 -14.77 1.26 -0.23
N LEU A 96 -13.66 0.60 -0.57
CA LEU A 96 -13.11 0.62 -1.92
C LEU A 96 -14.10 0.01 -2.94
N ARG A 97 -14.69 -1.13 -2.61
CA ARG A 97 -15.71 -1.79 -3.46
C ARG A 97 -16.95 -0.92 -3.69
N ARG A 98 -17.40 -0.19 -2.65
CA ARG A 98 -18.53 0.74 -2.76
C ARG A 98 -18.18 1.91 -3.67
N PHE A 99 -16.97 2.47 -3.53
CA PHE A 99 -16.46 3.52 -4.41
C PHE A 99 -16.39 3.05 -5.87
N THR A 100 -15.82 1.87 -6.13
CA THR A 100 -15.66 1.35 -7.51
C THR A 100 -17.00 1.07 -8.18
N ARG A 101 -17.97 0.57 -7.41
CA ARG A 101 -19.36 0.42 -7.86
C ARG A 101 -20.01 1.76 -8.18
N ALA A 102 -19.88 2.75 -7.30
CA ALA A 102 -20.45 4.08 -7.51
C ALA A 102 -19.85 4.79 -8.74
N ALA A 103 -18.56 4.58 -9.00
CA ALA A 103 -17.85 5.09 -10.18
C ALA A 103 -18.15 4.32 -11.48
N GLY A 104 -19.03 3.31 -11.47
CA GLY A 104 -19.30 2.47 -12.64
C GLY A 104 -18.09 1.64 -13.11
N ALA A 105 -17.15 1.37 -12.20
CA ALA A 105 -15.85 0.79 -12.48
C ALA A 105 -15.64 -0.56 -11.79
N ILE A 106 -16.70 -1.38 -11.70
CA ILE A 106 -16.60 -2.76 -11.21
C ILE A 106 -15.59 -3.52 -12.08
N PRO A 107 -14.59 -4.21 -11.49
CA PRO A 107 -13.61 -4.97 -12.26
C PRO A 107 -14.24 -6.02 -13.16
N THR A 108 -13.71 -6.14 -14.37
CA THR A 108 -14.01 -7.21 -15.33
C THR A 108 -12.88 -8.22 -15.37
N ASP A 109 -13.10 -9.37 -16.02
CA ASP A 109 -12.05 -10.35 -16.26
C ASP A 109 -10.84 -9.76 -16.98
N THR A 110 -11.06 -8.82 -17.90
CA THR A 110 -9.99 -8.10 -18.59
C THR A 110 -9.14 -7.27 -17.62
N ASP A 111 -9.77 -6.58 -16.66
CA ASP A 111 -9.05 -5.80 -15.64
C ASP A 111 -8.24 -6.72 -14.73
N VAL A 112 -8.82 -7.86 -14.34
CA VAL A 112 -8.16 -8.87 -13.52
C VAL A 112 -6.94 -9.45 -14.23
N LEU A 113 -7.10 -9.86 -15.48
CA LEU A 113 -6.02 -10.41 -16.29
C LEU A 113 -4.91 -9.37 -16.56
N ALA A 114 -5.27 -8.10 -16.72
CA ALA A 114 -4.31 -7.01 -16.96
C ALA A 114 -3.32 -6.81 -15.81
N VAL A 115 -3.68 -7.16 -14.57
CA VAL A 115 -2.80 -7.03 -13.39
C VAL A 115 -2.32 -8.38 -12.83
N ALA A 116 -2.83 -9.50 -13.34
CA ALA A 116 -2.64 -10.83 -12.75
C ALA A 116 -1.16 -11.20 -12.57
N ARG A 117 -0.32 -10.89 -13.57
CA ARG A 117 1.12 -11.20 -13.52
C ARG A 117 1.83 -10.44 -12.40
N ASP A 118 1.64 -9.12 -12.35
CA ASP A 118 2.31 -8.27 -11.37
C ASP A 118 1.78 -8.52 -9.97
N LEU A 119 0.48 -8.78 -9.83
CA LEU A 119 -0.12 -9.18 -8.57
C LEU A 119 0.43 -10.53 -8.07
N THR A 120 0.63 -11.49 -8.97
CA THR A 120 1.27 -12.78 -8.63
C THR A 120 2.72 -12.58 -8.19
N ASN A 121 3.49 -11.75 -8.90
CA ASN A 121 4.85 -11.41 -8.51
C ASN A 121 4.89 -10.76 -7.12
N MET A 122 3.93 -9.88 -6.83
CA MET A 122 3.82 -9.23 -5.53
C MET A 122 3.50 -10.23 -4.41
N ARG A 123 2.59 -11.18 -4.64
CA ARG A 123 2.30 -12.26 -3.69
C ARG A 123 3.53 -13.13 -3.43
N LEU A 124 4.26 -13.51 -4.47
CA LEU A 124 5.50 -14.28 -4.33
C LEU A 124 6.59 -13.48 -3.60
N PHE A 125 6.69 -12.17 -3.85
CA PHE A 125 7.62 -11.29 -3.16
C PHE A 125 7.32 -11.22 -1.66
N MET A 126 6.08 -10.90 -1.29
CA MET A 126 5.65 -10.81 0.12
C MET A 126 5.72 -12.17 0.82
N GLY A 127 5.38 -13.25 0.11
CA GLY A 127 5.38 -14.62 0.60
C GLY A 127 6.76 -15.21 0.89
N ARG A 128 7.86 -14.54 0.51
CA ARG A 128 9.21 -14.88 0.97
C ARG A 128 9.47 -14.48 2.42
N LEU A 129 8.53 -13.76 3.05
CA LEU A 129 8.55 -13.37 4.46
C LEU A 129 9.86 -12.69 4.87
N SER A 130 10.34 -11.76 4.04
CA SER A 130 11.54 -10.98 4.37
C SER A 130 11.14 -9.72 5.14
N GLY A 131 11.33 -9.73 6.47
CA GLY A 131 10.87 -8.66 7.37
C GLY A 131 11.22 -7.24 6.91
N VAL A 132 12.51 -6.96 6.66
CA VAL A 132 12.94 -5.62 6.23
C VAL A 132 12.33 -5.22 4.89
N LYS A 133 12.31 -6.13 3.92
CA LYS A 133 11.76 -5.84 2.59
C LYS A 133 10.26 -5.57 2.65
N ASN A 134 9.53 -6.41 3.39
CA ASN A 134 8.10 -6.27 3.58
C ASN A 134 7.76 -4.95 4.28
N ILE A 135 8.49 -4.56 5.35
CA ILE A 135 8.30 -3.25 6.01
C ILE A 135 8.50 -2.10 5.03
N ILE A 136 9.60 -2.09 4.27
CA ILE A 136 9.88 -1.02 3.30
C ILE A 136 8.77 -0.93 2.25
N THR A 137 8.29 -2.09 1.78
CA THR A 137 7.20 -2.14 0.80
C THR A 137 5.88 -1.61 1.37
N MET A 138 5.53 -1.98 2.61
CA MET A 138 4.31 -1.46 3.24
C MET A 138 4.41 0.05 3.49
N ALA A 139 5.57 0.54 3.96
CA ALA A 139 5.80 1.97 4.14
C ALA A 139 5.69 2.75 2.81
N PHE A 140 6.18 2.18 1.71
CA PHE A 140 6.00 2.76 0.38
C PHE A 140 4.51 2.80 -0.02
N PHE A 141 3.78 1.70 0.14
CA PHE A 141 2.36 1.65 -0.22
C PHE A 141 1.52 2.61 0.61
N GLU A 142 1.72 2.67 1.92
CA GLU A 142 1.02 3.60 2.79
C GLU A 142 1.26 5.06 2.38
N GLY A 143 2.53 5.43 2.17
CA GLY A 143 2.89 6.78 1.71
C GLY A 143 2.32 7.11 0.32
N PHE A 144 2.31 6.13 -0.59
CA PHE A 144 1.68 6.28 -1.91
C PHE A 144 0.16 6.47 -1.78
N ILE A 145 -0.53 5.61 -1.03
CA ILE A 145 -1.97 5.64 -0.82
C ILE A 145 -2.40 6.99 -0.25
N GLN A 146 -1.74 7.47 0.81
CA GLN A 146 -2.04 8.76 1.44
C GLN A 146 -2.02 9.93 0.42
N LYS A 147 -1.08 9.91 -0.53
CA LYS A 147 -1.00 10.95 -1.59
C LYS A 147 -1.92 10.68 -2.77
N PHE A 148 -2.18 9.42 -3.08
CA PHE A 148 -2.92 9.01 -4.26
C PHE A 148 -4.44 9.06 -4.07
N MET A 149 -4.95 8.97 -2.84
CA MET A 149 -6.41 8.94 -2.60
C MET A 149 -7.15 10.17 -3.16
N THR A 150 -6.59 11.38 -3.01
CA THR A 150 -7.21 12.59 -3.57
C THR A 150 -7.27 12.57 -5.11
N PRO A 151 -6.18 12.38 -5.87
CA PRO A 151 -6.27 12.27 -7.32
C PRO A 151 -7.05 11.03 -7.78
N PHE A 152 -7.02 9.93 -7.04
CA PHE A 152 -7.81 8.73 -7.33
C PHE A 152 -9.32 9.02 -7.29
N ALA A 153 -9.79 9.73 -6.28
CA ALA A 153 -11.20 10.13 -6.18
C ALA A 153 -11.67 10.99 -7.37
N ARG A 154 -10.76 11.79 -7.97
CA ARG A 154 -11.05 12.63 -9.16
C ARG A 154 -11.16 11.84 -10.47
N LEU A 155 -10.84 10.54 -10.46
CA LEU A 155 -11.02 9.68 -11.63
C LEU A 155 -12.50 9.31 -11.84
N ALA A 156 -13.29 9.27 -10.76
CA ALA A 156 -14.71 8.93 -10.79
C ALA A 156 -15.58 10.04 -11.39
#